data_AF-A0A284S712-F1
#
_entry.id   AF-A0A284S712-F1
#
_cell.length_a   1.000
_cell.length_b   1.000
_cell.length_c   1.000
_cell.angle_alpha   90.00
_cell.angle_beta   90.00
_cell.angle_gamma   90.00
#
_symmetry.space_group_name_H-M   'P 1'
#
loop_
_entity.id
_entity.type
_entity.pdbx_description
1 polymer ?
#
loop_
_entity_poly.entity_id
_entity_poly.type
_entity_poly.pdbx_seq_one_letter_code
_entity_poly.pdbx_strand_id
1 'polypeptide(L)'
;MDTTLLWKDPEGLQTIKIVVAKRIKAWKDGLRPFQEQPIVYILNGEDVLLCTATGDGKLALLTVPILCHLEVSQHPEEYPSLPARKHPVGLVITLTKGLACNIVSQLEEYGISVLSYCHETLTEARKSGQNLSKEIAAREAYQVIFVDPEHLLGSDWFAITNSDVFRSNIVYTCVEEIHLMDEWGSSFGTALRDLEFGRGRNKVWRDWES
;
A
#
# COMPACT_ATOMS: atom_id res chain seq x y z
N MET A 1 31.29 7.21 -6.42
CA MET A 1 30.10 6.35 -6.35
C MET A 1 29.13 7.11 -5.49
N ASP A 2 28.10 7.70 -6.08
CA ASP A 2 27.07 8.39 -5.30
C ASP A 2 26.22 7.29 -4.66
N THR A 3 26.33 7.13 -3.35
CA THR A 3 25.57 6.10 -2.63
C THR A 3 24.13 6.58 -2.55
N THR A 4 23.20 5.88 -3.19
CA THR A 4 21.77 6.21 -3.09
C THR A 4 21.34 6.10 -1.63
N LEU A 5 20.86 7.22 -1.06
CA LEU A 5 20.35 7.27 0.30
C LEU A 5 19.10 6.39 0.42
N LEU A 6 18.97 5.67 1.54
CA LEU A 6 17.87 4.78 1.83
C LEU A 6 17.03 5.30 3.00
N TRP A 7 15.77 4.86 3.08
CA TRP A 7 14.88 5.25 4.17
C TRP A 7 15.33 4.75 5.54
N LYS A 8 16.20 3.74 5.57
CA LYS A 8 16.79 3.19 6.81
C LYS A 8 18.03 3.94 7.29
N ASP A 9 18.58 4.83 6.48
CA ASP A 9 19.72 5.67 6.87
C ASP A 9 19.25 6.77 7.83
N PRO A 10 20.14 7.34 8.68
CA PRO A 10 19.76 8.34 9.68
C PRO A 10 18.92 9.50 9.13
N GLU A 11 19.27 10.01 7.95
CA GLU A 11 18.55 11.07 7.24
C GLU A 11 17.15 10.62 6.78
N GLY A 12 17.02 9.36 6.36
CA GLY A 12 15.74 8.72 6.02
C GLY A 12 14.83 8.59 7.25
N LEU A 13 15.37 8.10 8.36
CA LEU A 13 14.64 7.98 9.63
C LEU A 13 14.16 9.34 10.14
N GLN A 14 15.01 10.36 10.05
CA GLN A 14 14.65 11.72 10.43
C GLN A 14 13.57 12.29 9.50
N THR A 15 13.66 12.02 8.19
CA THR A 15 12.66 12.45 7.22
C THR A 15 11.29 11.86 7.54
N ILE A 16 11.20 10.56 7.87
CA ILE A 16 9.94 9.90 8.27
C ILE A 16 9.31 10.64 9.45
N LYS A 17 10.09 10.98 10.49
CA LYS A 17 9.60 11.71 11.67
C LYS A 17 9.09 13.10 11.31
N ILE A 18 9.79 13.83 10.44
CA ILE A 18 9.38 15.16 9.96
C ILE A 18 8.05 15.06 9.20
N VAL A 19 7.94 14.10 8.27
CA VAL A 19 6.72 13.88 7.48
C VAL A 19 5.54 13.56 8.40
N VAL A 20 5.71 12.64 9.36
CA VAL A 20 4.65 12.27 10.31
C VAL A 20 4.18 13.49 11.10
N ALA A 21 5.10 14.28 11.65
CA ALA A 21 4.76 15.49 12.40
C ALA A 21 4.05 16.55 11.53
N LYS A 22 4.49 16.73 10.28
CA LYS A 22 3.94 17.72 9.34
C LYS A 22 2.55 17.32 8.83
N ARG A 23 2.37 16.05 8.48
CA ARG A 23 1.17 15.53 7.77
C ARG A 23 0.12 14.95 8.70
N ILE A 24 0.50 14.46 9.88
CA ILE A 24 -0.43 13.83 10.84
C ILE A 24 -0.43 14.61 12.16
N LYS A 25 -1.05 15.80 12.14
CA LYS A 25 -1.11 16.71 13.31
C LYS A 25 -1.77 16.09 14.55
N ALA A 26 -2.59 15.05 14.37
CA ALA A 26 -3.24 14.33 15.45
C ALA A 26 -2.26 13.50 16.30
N TRP A 27 -1.10 13.11 15.76
CA TRP A 27 -0.10 12.26 16.45
C TRP A 27 0.95 13.13 17.15
N LYS A 28 0.59 13.69 18.30
CA LYS A 28 1.45 14.60 19.06
C LYS A 28 2.78 13.98 19.49
N ASP A 29 2.75 12.68 19.84
CA ASP A 29 3.92 11.92 20.27
C ASP A 29 4.63 11.20 19.10
N GLY A 30 4.15 11.40 17.87
CA GLY A 30 4.67 10.73 16.68
C GLY A 30 4.29 9.25 16.59
N LEU A 31 5.20 8.44 16.02
CA LEU A 31 5.03 7.01 15.86
C LEU A 31 5.18 6.27 17.19
N ARG A 32 4.41 5.19 17.36
CA ARG A 32 4.66 4.22 18.43
C ARG A 32 5.93 3.42 18.12
N PRO A 33 6.70 2.99 19.12
CA PRO A 33 7.96 2.28 18.88
C PRO A 33 7.86 1.06 17.96
N PHE A 34 6.79 0.28 18.07
CA PHE A 34 6.60 -0.90 17.22
C PHE A 34 6.29 -0.58 15.75
N GLN A 35 5.86 0.66 15.44
CA GLN A 35 5.50 1.08 14.08
C GLN A 35 6.73 1.51 13.28
N GLU A 36 7.78 2.03 13.92
CA GLU A 36 8.93 2.62 13.24
C GLU A 36 9.62 1.62 12.31
N GLN A 37 10.04 0.47 12.84
CA GLN A 37 10.81 -0.51 12.08
C GLN A 37 10.02 -1.11 10.89
N PRO A 38 8.75 -1.54 11.03
CA PRO A 38 7.92 -1.95 9.91
C PRO A 38 7.76 -0.89 8.81
N ILE A 39 7.55 0.38 9.18
CA ILE A 39 7.40 1.48 8.20
C ILE A 39 8.69 1.64 7.39
N VAL A 40 9.84 1.58 8.05
CA VAL A 40 11.15 1.64 7.39
C VAL A 40 11.32 0.48 6.42
N TYR A 41 10.99 -0.74 6.82
CA TYR A 41 11.05 -1.91 5.93
C TYR A 41 10.14 -1.73 4.70
N ILE A 42 8.90 -1.29 4.91
CA ILE A 42 7.95 -1.04 3.81
C ILE A 42 8.49 0.02 2.83
N LEU A 43 9.03 1.12 3.34
CA LEU A 43 9.60 2.20 2.52
C LEU A 43 10.83 1.76 1.71
N ASN A 44 11.60 0.80 2.22
CA ASN A 44 12.71 0.19 1.51
C ASN A 44 12.28 -1.00 0.62
N GLY A 45 10.98 -1.31 0.57
CA GLY A 45 10.44 -2.40 -0.24
C GLY A 45 10.71 -3.79 0.34
N GLU A 46 11.00 -3.91 1.62
CA GLU A 46 11.22 -5.16 2.33
C GLU A 46 9.88 -5.80 2.78
N ASP A 47 9.87 -7.13 2.93
CA ASP A 47 8.68 -7.89 3.32
C ASP A 47 8.48 -7.84 4.84
N VAL A 48 7.24 -7.63 5.29
CA VAL A 48 6.91 -7.50 6.73
C VAL A 48 5.72 -8.38 7.08
N LEU A 49 5.90 -9.24 8.09
CA LEU A 49 4.81 -9.90 8.80
C LEU A 49 4.67 -9.24 10.17
N LEU A 50 3.54 -8.55 10.40
CA LEU A 50 3.26 -7.90 11.68
C LEU A 50 2.08 -8.59 12.38
N CYS A 51 2.33 -9.17 13.54
CA CYS A 51 1.30 -9.63 14.46
C CYS A 51 1.18 -8.66 15.63
N THR A 52 0.05 -7.97 15.74
CA THR A 52 -0.30 -7.15 16.90
C THR A 52 -1.81 -7.19 17.14
N ALA A 53 -2.23 -6.82 18.35
CA ALA A 53 -3.61 -6.73 18.77
C ALA A 53 -4.43 -5.76 17.90
N THR A 54 -5.73 -6.01 17.83
CA THR A 54 -6.68 -5.13 17.14
C THR A 54 -6.71 -3.75 17.81
N GLY A 55 -6.73 -2.68 17.00
CA GLY A 55 -6.76 -1.32 17.50
C GLY A 55 -5.40 -0.76 17.95
N ASP A 56 -4.31 -1.52 17.83
CA ASP A 56 -2.99 -1.08 18.31
C ASP A 56 -2.32 -0.01 17.41
N GLY A 57 -2.94 0.29 16.26
CA GLY A 57 -2.49 1.33 15.33
C GLY A 57 -1.76 0.80 14.10
N LYS A 58 -2.12 -0.39 13.59
CA LYS A 58 -1.57 -0.96 12.34
C LYS A 58 -1.74 -0.03 11.13
N LEU A 59 -2.76 0.84 11.15
CA LEU A 59 -3.03 1.81 10.09
C LEU A 59 -1.80 2.66 9.72
N ALA A 60 -0.91 2.95 10.68
CA ALA A 60 0.31 3.71 10.42
C ALA A 60 1.19 3.08 9.31
N LEU A 61 1.18 1.75 9.18
CA LEU A 61 1.93 1.04 8.15
C LEU A 61 1.35 1.25 6.74
N LEU A 62 0.08 1.62 6.63
CA LEU A 62 -0.56 1.95 5.35
C LEU A 62 -0.42 3.44 5.05
N THR A 63 -0.62 4.29 6.05
CA THR A 63 -0.64 5.75 5.90
C THR A 63 0.76 6.33 5.67
N VAL A 64 1.71 6.01 6.54
CA VAL A 64 3.00 6.73 6.61
C VAL A 64 3.85 6.52 5.36
N PRO A 65 3.96 5.32 4.78
CA PRO A 65 4.74 5.14 3.56
C PRO A 65 4.21 5.97 2.39
N ILE A 66 2.89 6.06 2.23
CA ILE A 66 2.26 6.89 1.18
C ILE A 66 2.57 8.37 1.41
N LEU A 67 2.38 8.87 2.64
CA LEU A 67 2.67 10.27 2.96
C LEU A 67 4.15 10.63 2.77
N CYS A 68 5.07 9.73 3.11
CA CYS A 68 6.50 9.94 2.89
C CYS A 68 6.83 10.10 1.40
N HIS A 69 6.26 9.23 0.55
CA HIS A 69 6.43 9.36 -0.89
C HIS A 69 5.80 10.65 -1.45
N LEU A 70 4.58 11.00 -1.01
CA LEU A 70 3.91 12.23 -1.44
C LEU A 70 4.68 13.47 -1.04
N GLU A 71 5.07 13.59 0.24
CA GLU A 71 5.74 14.77 0.78
C GLU A 71 7.11 15.00 0.12
N VAL A 72 7.95 13.96 0.07
CA VAL A 72 9.30 14.07 -0.51
C VAL A 72 9.25 14.32 -2.02
N SER A 73 8.28 13.75 -2.73
CA SER A 73 8.15 13.97 -4.18
C SER A 73 7.55 15.34 -4.54
N GLN A 74 6.76 15.94 -3.64
CA GLN A 74 6.17 17.28 -3.84
C GLN A 74 7.14 18.41 -3.49
N HIS A 75 8.07 18.17 -2.57
CA HIS A 75 9.01 19.16 -2.05
C HIS A 75 10.47 18.64 -2.09
N PRO A 76 11.00 18.24 -3.25
CA PRO A 76 12.31 17.57 -3.35
C PRO A 76 13.49 18.42 -2.84
N GLU A 77 13.36 19.74 -2.79
CA GLU A 77 14.34 20.68 -2.23
C GLU A 77 14.34 20.75 -0.70
N GLU A 78 13.25 20.35 -0.03
CA GLU A 78 13.13 20.37 1.44
C GLU A 78 13.68 19.10 2.10
N TYR A 79 13.94 18.05 1.32
CA TYR A 79 14.27 16.71 1.82
C TYR A 79 15.54 16.16 1.18
N PRO A 80 16.24 15.23 1.85
CA PRO A 80 17.35 14.53 1.23
C PRO A 80 16.85 13.68 0.06
N SER A 81 17.76 13.35 -0.88
CA SER A 81 17.46 12.58 -2.09
C SER A 81 17.11 11.11 -1.81
N LEU A 82 15.94 10.88 -1.24
CA LEU A 82 15.36 9.58 -0.94
C LEU A 82 14.61 8.99 -2.15
N PRO A 83 14.49 7.65 -2.25
CA PRO A 83 13.77 7.01 -3.35
C PRO A 83 12.26 7.21 -3.20
N ALA A 84 11.76 8.36 -3.65
CA ALA A 84 10.36 8.75 -3.58
C ALA A 84 9.62 8.54 -4.91
N ARG A 85 8.38 8.03 -4.84
CA ARG A 85 7.48 7.88 -5.99
C ARG A 85 6.58 9.09 -6.06
N LYS A 86 6.41 9.67 -7.24
CA LYS A 86 5.51 10.82 -7.47
C LYS A 86 4.02 10.45 -7.31
N HIS A 87 3.67 9.21 -7.66
CA HIS A 87 2.29 8.71 -7.60
C HIS A 87 2.25 7.40 -6.81
N PRO A 88 2.56 7.41 -5.50
CA PRO A 88 2.65 6.19 -4.71
C PRO A 88 1.31 5.48 -4.62
N VAL A 89 1.33 4.15 -4.77
CA VAL A 89 0.14 3.30 -4.64
C VAL A 89 0.36 2.25 -3.56
N GLY A 90 -0.55 2.18 -2.60
CA GLY A 90 -0.68 1.11 -1.61
C GLY A 90 -1.84 0.20 -1.98
N LEU A 91 -1.56 -1.08 -2.17
CA LEU A 91 -2.60 -2.09 -2.37
C LEU A 91 -2.92 -2.77 -1.04
N VAL A 92 -4.20 -2.86 -0.69
CA VAL A 92 -4.66 -3.57 0.51
C VAL A 92 -5.70 -4.60 0.10
N ILE A 93 -5.44 -5.85 0.43
CA ILE A 93 -6.37 -6.95 0.20
C ILE A 93 -7.04 -7.24 1.53
N THR A 94 -8.37 -7.11 1.60
CA THR A 94 -9.14 -7.28 2.83
C THR A 94 -10.47 -7.99 2.55
N LEU A 95 -10.93 -8.79 3.51
CA LEU A 95 -12.27 -9.39 3.47
C LEU A 95 -13.35 -8.51 4.08
N THR A 96 -12.98 -7.54 4.90
CA THR A 96 -13.92 -6.98 5.89
C THR A 96 -14.40 -5.60 5.46
N LYS A 97 -15.49 -5.55 4.70
CA LYS A 97 -16.11 -4.29 4.23
C LYS A 97 -16.28 -3.24 5.34
N GLY A 98 -16.69 -3.65 6.55
CA GLY A 98 -16.88 -2.74 7.68
C GLY A 98 -15.59 -2.14 8.24
N LEU A 99 -14.47 -2.88 8.19
CA LEU A 99 -13.16 -2.39 8.62
C LEU A 99 -12.58 -1.43 7.58
N ALA A 100 -12.77 -1.74 6.29
CA ALA A 100 -12.38 -0.89 5.18
C ALA A 100 -13.00 0.51 5.28
N CYS A 101 -14.30 0.64 5.58
CA CYS A 101 -14.95 1.96 5.67
C CYS A 101 -14.32 2.90 6.72
N ASN A 102 -13.99 2.39 7.91
CA ASN A 102 -13.38 3.22 8.96
C ASN A 102 -11.96 3.64 8.59
N ILE A 103 -11.20 2.72 7.97
CA ILE A 103 -9.84 2.97 7.53
C ILE A 103 -9.83 3.98 6.37
N VAL A 104 -10.76 3.85 5.42
CA VAL A 104 -10.93 4.76 4.27
C VAL A 104 -11.11 6.19 4.77
N SER A 105 -12.06 6.43 5.67
CA SER A 105 -12.30 7.78 6.21
C SER A 105 -11.05 8.37 6.89
N GLN A 106 -10.31 7.56 7.65
CA GLN A 106 -9.09 8.03 8.31
C GLN A 106 -7.96 8.35 7.32
N LEU A 107 -7.82 7.56 6.25
CA LEU A 107 -6.85 7.85 5.19
C LEU A 107 -7.20 9.15 4.45
N GLU A 108 -8.48 9.35 4.13
CA GLU A 108 -8.98 10.56 3.47
C GLU A 108 -8.78 11.80 4.34
N GLU A 109 -8.94 11.71 5.67
CA GLU A 109 -8.61 12.79 6.61
C GLU A 109 -7.14 13.22 6.54
N TYR A 110 -6.24 12.31 6.15
CA TYR A 110 -4.82 12.60 5.91
C TYR A 110 -4.51 13.05 4.48
N GLY A 111 -5.54 13.27 3.66
CA GLY A 111 -5.42 13.72 2.27
C GLY A 111 -4.95 12.62 1.32
N ILE A 112 -5.20 11.35 1.66
CA ILE A 112 -4.91 10.20 0.80
C ILE A 112 -6.20 9.83 0.06
N SER A 113 -6.17 9.83 -1.28
CA SER A 113 -7.28 9.34 -2.09
C SER A 113 -7.34 7.82 -2.03
N VAL A 114 -8.52 7.28 -1.74
CA VAL A 114 -8.75 5.86 -1.54
C VAL A 114 -9.83 5.33 -2.50
N LEU A 115 -9.63 4.11 -3.00
CA LEU A 115 -10.66 3.36 -3.72
C LEU A 115 -10.99 2.07 -2.97
N SER A 116 -12.28 1.80 -2.77
CA SER A 116 -12.78 0.46 -2.42
C SER A 116 -13.14 -0.28 -3.70
N TYR A 117 -12.30 -1.21 -4.15
CA TYR A 117 -12.51 -2.05 -5.32
C TYR A 117 -13.33 -3.29 -4.93
N CYS A 118 -14.61 -3.06 -4.66
CA CYS A 118 -15.59 -4.09 -4.30
C CYS A 118 -16.71 -4.21 -5.35
N HIS A 119 -17.58 -5.20 -5.19
CA HIS A 119 -18.68 -5.45 -6.12
C HIS A 119 -19.59 -4.22 -6.31
N GLU A 120 -19.91 -3.49 -5.22
CA GLU A 120 -20.76 -2.30 -5.26
C GLU A 120 -20.13 -1.18 -6.09
N THR A 121 -18.88 -0.82 -5.80
CA THR A 121 -18.16 0.24 -6.52
C THR A 121 -17.96 -0.11 -8.00
N LEU A 122 -17.66 -1.38 -8.31
CA LEU A 122 -17.57 -1.84 -9.70
C LEU A 122 -18.92 -1.76 -10.42
N THR A 123 -20.01 -2.08 -9.74
CA THR A 123 -21.36 -1.99 -10.30
C THR A 123 -21.74 -0.54 -10.57
N GLU A 124 -21.42 0.37 -9.67
CA GLU A 124 -21.68 1.81 -9.82
C GLU A 124 -20.84 2.42 -10.95
N ALA A 125 -19.55 2.11 -11.02
CA ALA A 125 -18.68 2.55 -12.11
C ALA A 125 -19.19 2.10 -13.49
N ARG A 126 -19.65 0.85 -13.60
CA ARG A 126 -20.26 0.33 -14.83
C ARG A 126 -21.53 1.11 -15.22
N LYS A 127 -22.39 1.45 -14.24
CA LYS A 127 -23.60 2.23 -14.47
C LYS A 127 -23.31 3.66 -14.92
N SER A 128 -22.25 4.27 -14.40
CA SER A 128 -21.82 5.62 -14.76
C SER A 128 -20.95 5.69 -16.01
N GLY A 129 -20.62 4.54 -16.62
CA GLY A 129 -19.75 4.45 -17.79
C GLY A 129 -18.27 4.68 -17.48
N GLN A 130 -17.88 4.69 -16.21
CA GLN A 130 -16.50 4.80 -15.76
C GLN A 130 -15.75 3.48 -16.00
N ASN A 131 -14.46 3.59 -16.31
CA ASN A 131 -13.59 2.44 -16.53
C ASN A 131 -12.47 2.47 -15.51
N LEU A 132 -12.78 1.95 -14.31
CA LEU A 132 -11.86 1.94 -13.18
C LEU A 132 -10.53 1.23 -13.50
N SER A 133 -10.55 0.17 -14.30
CA SER A 133 -9.30 -0.53 -14.66
C SER A 133 -8.36 0.35 -15.49
N LYS A 134 -8.90 1.13 -16.44
CA LYS A 134 -8.12 2.15 -17.16
C LYS A 134 -7.67 3.27 -16.25
N GLU A 135 -8.54 3.79 -15.37
CA GLU A 135 -8.19 4.89 -14.45
C GLU A 135 -7.06 4.50 -13.49
N ILE A 136 -7.15 3.32 -12.89
CA ILE A 136 -6.10 2.78 -12.01
C ILE A 136 -4.80 2.55 -12.80
N ALA A 137 -4.88 1.99 -14.01
CA ALA A 137 -3.70 1.73 -14.84
C ALA A 137 -3.04 3.00 -15.38
N ALA A 138 -3.82 4.08 -15.63
CA ALA A 138 -3.40 5.32 -16.28
C ALA A 138 -2.85 6.40 -15.33
N ARG A 139 -2.92 6.18 -14.00
CA ARG A 139 -2.45 7.04 -12.88
C ARG A 139 -3.46 8.08 -12.37
N GLU A 140 -3.08 8.66 -11.22
CA GLU A 140 -3.58 9.89 -10.56
C GLU A 140 -4.88 9.82 -9.76
N ALA A 141 -5.68 8.76 -9.88
CA ALA A 141 -6.95 8.72 -9.18
C ALA A 141 -6.83 8.35 -7.69
N TYR A 142 -6.01 7.35 -7.35
CA TYR A 142 -6.03 6.72 -6.01
C TYR A 142 -4.61 6.41 -5.51
N GLN A 143 -4.32 6.73 -4.25
CA GLN A 143 -3.08 6.35 -3.57
C GLN A 143 -3.21 5.08 -2.74
N VAL A 144 -4.41 4.73 -2.26
CA VAL A 144 -4.65 3.44 -1.60
C VAL A 144 -5.84 2.75 -2.25
N ILE A 145 -5.70 1.47 -2.58
CA ILE A 145 -6.76 0.67 -3.19
C ILE A 145 -7.01 -0.53 -2.28
N PHE A 146 -8.21 -0.59 -1.71
CA PHE A 146 -8.72 -1.77 -1.02
C PHE A 146 -9.36 -2.68 -2.05
N VAL A 147 -9.04 -3.97 -2.05
CA VAL A 147 -9.55 -4.93 -3.03
C VAL A 147 -10.10 -6.13 -2.31
N ASP A 148 -11.35 -6.48 -2.61
CA ASP A 148 -11.91 -7.74 -2.14
C ASP A 148 -11.23 -8.89 -2.91
N PRO A 149 -10.75 -9.95 -2.22
CA PRO A 149 -10.00 -11.06 -2.81
C PRO A 149 -10.58 -11.65 -4.09
N GLU A 150 -11.91 -11.75 -4.21
CA GLU A 150 -12.56 -12.35 -5.38
C GLU A 150 -12.31 -11.58 -6.67
N HIS A 151 -12.01 -10.27 -6.61
CA HIS A 151 -11.75 -9.47 -7.80
C HIS A 151 -10.32 -9.60 -8.31
N LEU A 152 -9.39 -10.15 -7.52
CA LEU A 152 -7.99 -10.32 -7.92
C LEU A 152 -7.82 -11.28 -9.11
N LEU A 153 -8.79 -12.18 -9.30
CA LEU A 153 -8.82 -13.14 -10.41
C LEU A 153 -9.53 -12.59 -11.66
N GLY A 154 -10.09 -11.38 -11.59
CA GLY A 154 -10.81 -10.77 -12.70
C GLY A 154 -9.87 -10.28 -13.81
N SER A 155 -10.32 -10.35 -15.06
CA SER A 155 -9.55 -9.84 -16.22
C SER A 155 -9.24 -8.35 -16.13
N ASP A 156 -10.12 -7.57 -15.52
CA ASP A 156 -9.91 -6.14 -15.26
C ASP A 156 -8.72 -5.93 -14.32
N TRP A 157 -8.62 -6.75 -13.27
CA TRP A 157 -7.51 -6.69 -12.33
C TRP A 157 -6.20 -7.11 -12.99
N PHE A 158 -6.22 -8.14 -13.83
CA PHE A 158 -5.07 -8.55 -14.63
C PHE A 158 -4.57 -7.44 -15.56
N ALA A 159 -5.47 -6.65 -16.15
CA ALA A 159 -5.07 -5.50 -16.97
C ALA A 159 -4.38 -4.40 -16.13
N ILE A 160 -4.89 -4.14 -14.91
CA ILE A 160 -4.26 -3.20 -13.97
C ILE A 160 -2.86 -3.68 -13.59
N THR A 161 -2.72 -4.95 -13.20
CA THR A 161 -1.45 -5.48 -12.68
C THR A 161 -0.41 -5.72 -13.76
N ASN A 162 -0.79 -5.81 -15.03
CA ASN A 162 0.15 -5.81 -16.17
C ASN A 162 0.62 -4.42 -16.61
N SER A 163 0.05 -3.35 -16.06
CA SER A 163 0.53 -2.00 -16.33
C SER A 163 1.88 -1.76 -15.65
N ASP A 164 2.97 -1.60 -16.43
CA ASP A 164 4.30 -1.22 -15.91
C ASP A 164 4.24 0.06 -15.09
N VAL A 165 3.38 0.98 -15.53
CA VAL A 165 3.08 2.22 -14.86
C VAL A 165 2.53 1.97 -13.46
N PHE A 166 1.52 1.12 -13.33
CA PHE A 166 0.96 0.78 -12.02
C PHE A 166 2.01 0.10 -11.14
N ARG A 167 2.66 -0.95 -11.65
CA ARG A 167 3.69 -1.74 -10.94
C ARG A 167 4.83 -0.89 -10.41
N SER A 168 5.37 0.03 -11.21
CA SER A 168 6.47 0.92 -10.82
C SER A 168 6.11 1.86 -9.66
N ASN A 169 4.83 2.16 -9.51
CA ASN A 169 4.31 3.08 -8.50
C ASN A 169 3.86 2.38 -7.21
N ILE A 170 3.80 1.04 -7.18
CA ILE A 170 3.40 0.32 -5.97
C ILE A 170 4.49 0.47 -4.89
N VAL A 171 4.07 0.96 -3.72
CA VAL A 171 4.86 1.04 -2.50
C VAL A 171 4.76 -0.29 -1.76
N TYR A 172 3.55 -0.69 -1.40
CA TYR A 172 3.27 -1.91 -0.65
C TYR A 172 2.04 -2.65 -1.19
N THR A 173 2.01 -3.94 -0.89
CA THR A 173 0.84 -4.80 -1.00
C THR A 173 0.65 -5.37 0.38
N CYS A 174 -0.48 -5.07 1.00
CA CYS A 174 -0.84 -5.53 2.32
C CYS A 174 -1.93 -6.58 2.18
N VAL A 175 -1.75 -7.70 2.86
CA VAL A 175 -2.79 -8.70 3.03
C VAL A 175 -3.28 -8.60 4.47
N GLU A 176 -4.47 -8.06 4.65
CA GLU A 176 -5.10 -7.93 5.96
C GLU A 176 -5.72 -9.26 6.38
N GLU A 177 -5.62 -9.62 7.66
CA GLU A 177 -6.05 -10.93 8.17
C GLU A 177 -5.46 -12.12 7.39
N ILE A 178 -4.15 -12.07 7.12
CA ILE A 178 -3.39 -13.15 6.44
C ILE A 178 -3.61 -14.55 7.06
N HIS A 179 -4.00 -14.64 8.32
CA HIS A 179 -4.31 -15.90 8.99
C HIS A 179 -5.58 -16.58 8.41
N LEU A 180 -6.41 -15.85 7.65
CA LEU A 180 -7.57 -16.37 6.94
C LEU A 180 -7.23 -16.81 5.50
N MET A 181 -5.95 -16.81 5.10
CA MET A 181 -5.54 -17.14 3.74
C MET A 181 -6.00 -18.54 3.29
N ASP A 182 -6.08 -19.51 4.22
CA ASP A 182 -6.59 -20.85 3.94
C ASP A 182 -8.09 -20.84 3.56
N GLU A 183 -8.85 -19.86 4.04
CA GLU A 183 -10.27 -19.67 3.70
C GLU A 183 -10.46 -19.03 2.32
N TRP A 184 -9.40 -18.44 1.74
CA TRP A 184 -9.47 -17.72 0.46
C TRP A 184 -9.17 -18.61 -0.75
N GLY A 185 -8.77 -19.87 -0.50
CA GLY A 185 -8.54 -20.90 -1.51
C GLY A 185 -7.22 -20.78 -2.28
N SER A 186 -6.79 -21.89 -2.89
CA SER A 186 -5.49 -22.01 -3.57
C SER A 186 -5.28 -21.04 -4.74
N SER A 187 -6.38 -20.63 -5.41
CA SER A 187 -6.36 -19.63 -6.48
C SER A 187 -5.95 -18.24 -6.00
N PHE A 188 -6.27 -17.87 -4.76
CA PHE A 188 -5.86 -16.59 -4.18
C PHE A 188 -4.34 -16.54 -3.98
N GLY A 189 -3.77 -17.62 -3.43
CA GLY A 189 -2.32 -17.72 -3.22
C GLY A 189 -1.54 -17.62 -4.53
N THR A 190 -2.12 -18.03 -5.65
CA THR A 190 -1.52 -17.87 -6.99
C THR A 190 -1.56 -16.41 -7.44
N ALA A 191 -2.71 -15.74 -7.31
CA ALA A 191 -2.85 -14.32 -7.66
C ALA A 191 -1.93 -13.39 -6.86
N LEU A 192 -1.74 -13.68 -5.57
CA LEU A 192 -0.81 -12.93 -4.72
C LEU A 192 0.65 -13.11 -5.19
N ARG A 193 1.06 -14.35 -5.51
CA ARG A 193 2.39 -14.63 -6.05
C ARG A 193 2.62 -13.90 -7.36
N ASP A 194 1.65 -13.87 -8.27
CA ASP A 194 1.79 -13.17 -9.55
C ASP A 194 2.00 -11.66 -9.36
N LEU A 195 1.36 -11.08 -8.35
CA LEU A 195 1.56 -9.67 -7.97
C LEU A 195 2.97 -9.40 -7.41
N GLU A 196 3.53 -10.35 -6.67
CA GLU A 196 4.92 -10.28 -6.17
C GLU A 196 5.96 -10.49 -7.29
N PHE A 197 5.73 -11.44 -8.20
CA PHE A 197 6.53 -11.63 -9.41
C PHE A 197 6.51 -10.37 -10.29
N GLY A 198 5.37 -9.68 -10.33
CA GLY A 198 5.21 -8.36 -10.95
C GLY A 198 6.15 -7.27 -10.39
N ARG A 199 6.69 -7.44 -9.18
CA ARG A 199 7.67 -6.49 -8.64
C ARG A 199 9.12 -6.78 -9.06
N GLY A 200 9.35 -7.77 -9.93
CA GLY A 200 10.70 -8.23 -10.27
C GLY A 200 11.38 -8.98 -9.12
N ARG A 201 10.62 -9.40 -8.10
CA ARG A 201 11.13 -10.17 -6.96
C ARG A 201 11.04 -11.66 -7.30
N ASN A 202 12.16 -12.26 -7.67
CA ASN A 202 12.32 -13.71 -7.66
C ASN A 202 12.45 -14.17 -6.19
N LYS A 203 11.33 -14.37 -5.49
CA LYS A 203 11.33 -15.11 -4.23
C LYS A 203 10.38 -16.29 -4.33
N VAL A 204 10.98 -17.47 -4.23
CA VAL A 204 10.31 -18.77 -4.21
C VAL A 204 9.63 -18.92 -2.86
N TRP A 205 8.29 -18.83 -2.81
CA TRP A 205 7.51 -19.41 -1.73
C TRP A 205 7.51 -20.93 -1.92
N ARG A 206 8.56 -21.58 -1.41
CA ARG A 206 8.52 -23.01 -1.14
C ARG A 206 8.37 -23.20 0.36
N ASP A 207 7.40 -24.04 0.68
CA ASP A 207 7.25 -24.77 1.93
C ASP A 207 6.41 -24.06 3.02
N TRP A 208 5.10 -24.14 2.84
CA TRP A 208 4.10 -24.16 3.94
C TRP A 208 3.07 -25.28 3.71
N GLU A 209 3.54 -26.45 3.26
CA GLU A 209 2.79 -27.71 3.38
C GLU A 209 3.67 -28.70 4.14
N SER A 210 3.48 -28.74 5.46
CA SER A 210 3.86 -29.87 6.31
C SER A 210 2.90 -29.96 7.48
#